data_AF-A0A537T5E8-F1
#
_entry.id   AF-A0A537T5E8-F1
#
_cell.length_a   1.000
_cell.length_b   1.000
_cell.length_c   1.000
_cell.angle_alpha   90.00
_cell.angle_beta   90.00
_cell.angle_gamma   90.00
#
_symmetry.space_group_name_H-M   'P 1'
#
loop_
_entity.id
_entity.type
_entity.pdbx_description
1 polymer ?
#
loop_
_entity_poly.entity_id
_entity_poly.type
_entity_poly.pdbx_seq_one_letter_code
_entity_poly.pdbx_strand_id
1 'polypeptide(L)'
;PAVLAFLKGRIDNNVAILDKRLSSRPFVLGARPTIADLSLVAYLYYPAEEFGFDIPGQHKNIAVWLDRIKALPGWKHPYDLMPGHPLPGR
;
A
#
# COMPACT_ATOMS: atom_id res chain seq x y z
N PRO A 1 17.64 -6.08 -17.02
CA PRO A 1 17.83 -6.88 -15.78
C PRO A 1 18.40 -6.07 -14.59
N ALA A 2 19.54 -5.39 -14.76
CA ALA A 2 20.20 -4.65 -13.66
C ALA A 2 19.36 -3.47 -13.10
N VAL A 3 18.69 -2.70 -13.97
CA VAL A 3 17.83 -1.57 -13.55
C VAL A 3 16.65 -2.05 -12.70
N LEU A 4 16.01 -3.16 -13.09
CA LEU A 4 14.89 -3.73 -12.31
C LEU A 4 15.36 -4.21 -10.94
N ALA A 5 16.52 -4.90 -10.88
CA ALA A 5 17.10 -5.32 -9.60
C ALA A 5 17.43 -4.12 -8.69
N PHE A 6 18.00 -3.05 -9.26
CA PHE A 6 18.30 -1.82 -8.55
C PHE A 6 17.02 -1.16 -7.98
N LEU A 7 15.96 -1.05 -8.79
CA LEU A 7 14.69 -0.47 -8.34
C LEU A 7 13.97 -1.35 -7.32
N LYS A 8 14.02 -2.68 -7.49
CA LYS A 8 13.45 -3.63 -6.53
C LYS A 8 14.07 -3.47 -5.14
N GLY A 9 15.40 -3.40 -5.06
CA GLY A 9 16.09 -3.21 -3.77
C GLY A 9 15.67 -1.90 -3.07
N ARG A 10 15.34 -0.85 -3.82
CA ARG A 10 14.80 0.39 -3.24
C ARG A 10 13.37 0.23 -2.72
N ILE A 11 12.52 -0.49 -3.44
CA ILE A 11 11.16 -0.81 -3.00
C ILE A 11 11.22 -1.62 -1.70
N ASP A 12 11.99 -2.70 -1.68
CA ASP A 12 12.13 -3.58 -0.51
C ASP A 12 12.59 -2.78 0.73
N ASN A 13 13.59 -1.91 0.58
CA ASN A 13 14.07 -1.05 1.67
C ASN A 13 13.03 -0.03 2.14
N ASN A 14 12.33 0.63 1.21
CA ASN A 14 11.34 1.65 1.55
C ASN A 14 10.14 1.04 2.29
N VAL A 15 9.66 -0.12 1.83
CA VAL A 15 8.56 -0.86 2.46
C VAL A 15 8.97 -1.33 3.86
N ALA A 16 10.21 -1.82 4.05
CA ALA A 16 10.72 -2.18 5.36
C ALA A 16 10.78 -0.97 6.34
N ILE A 17 11.18 0.20 5.86
CA ILE A 17 11.18 1.44 6.66
C ILE A 17 9.75 1.82 7.06
N LEU A 18 8.79 1.76 6.13
CA LEU A 18 7.39 2.05 6.39
C LEU A 18 6.79 1.07 7.41
N ASP A 19 7.01 -0.23 7.25
CA ASP A 19 6.53 -1.25 8.19
C ASP A 19 7.08 -1.01 9.60
N LYS A 20 8.39 -0.74 9.72
CA LYS A 20 9.01 -0.39 11.00
C LYS A 20 8.40 0.88 11.61
N ARG A 21 8.14 1.91 10.79
CA ARG A 21 7.49 3.15 11.25
C ARG A 21 6.10 2.91 11.82
N LEU A 22 5.33 2.00 11.20
CA LEU A 22 3.97 1.64 11.59
C LEU A 22 3.92 0.65 12.78
N SER A 23 5.05 0.08 13.19
CA SER A 23 5.10 -0.85 14.34
C SER A 23 4.71 -0.21 15.69
N SER A 24 4.86 1.11 15.83
CA SER A 24 4.56 1.85 17.06
C SER A 24 3.54 2.98 16.88
N ARG A 25 2.98 3.11 15.67
CA ARG A 25 2.10 4.22 15.29
C ARG A 25 0.93 3.72 14.46
N PRO A 26 -0.30 4.21 14.69
CA PRO A 26 -1.44 3.78 13.90
C PRO A 26 -1.41 4.31 12.46
N PHE A 27 -0.80 5.48 12.24
CA PHE A 27 -0.61 6.14 10.94
C PHE A 27 0.82 6.69 10.80
N VAL A 28 1.23 7.05 9.59
CA VAL A 28 2.63 7.40 9.26
C VAL A 28 3.20 8.54 10.13
N LEU A 29 2.40 9.58 10.36
CA LEU A 29 2.80 10.76 11.13
C LEU A 29 2.37 10.74 12.61
N GLY A 30 1.47 9.84 13.02
CA GLY A 30 1.03 9.76 14.42
C GLY A 30 -0.32 9.10 14.60
N ALA A 31 -1.17 9.68 15.44
CA ALA A 31 -2.44 9.10 15.88
C ALA A 31 -3.61 9.23 14.89
N ARG A 32 -3.48 10.09 13.87
CA ARG A 32 -4.54 10.37 12.88
C ARG A 32 -3.99 10.24 11.46
N PRO A 33 -4.82 9.82 10.48
CA PRO A 33 -4.41 9.75 9.09
C PRO A 33 -4.12 11.15 8.55
N THR A 34 -3.19 11.23 7.61
CA THR A 34 -2.84 12.46 6.90
C THR A 34 -2.75 12.20 5.41
N ILE A 35 -2.51 13.24 4.61
CA ILE A 35 -2.23 13.07 3.18
C ILE A 35 -1.04 12.12 2.91
N ALA A 36 -0.09 12.01 3.84
CA ALA A 36 1.01 11.05 3.72
C ALA A 36 0.51 9.61 3.65
N ASP A 37 -0.52 9.27 4.44
CA ASP A 37 -1.10 7.94 4.42
C ASP A 37 -1.82 7.67 3.09
N LEU A 38 -2.68 8.61 2.67
CA LEU A 38 -3.46 8.48 1.44
C LEU A 38 -2.57 8.38 0.18
N SER A 39 -1.48 9.14 0.13
CA SER A 39 -0.52 9.08 -0.98
C SER A 39 0.26 7.76 -1.04
N LEU A 40 0.50 7.12 0.11
CA LEU A 40 1.26 5.86 0.17
C LEU A 40 0.38 4.64 -0.12
N VAL A 41 -0.85 4.59 0.42
CA VAL A 41 -1.71 3.40 0.30
C VAL A 41 -2.23 3.13 -1.12
N ALA A 42 -2.26 4.13 -1.99
CA ALA A 42 -2.93 4.04 -3.29
C ALA A 42 -2.47 2.83 -4.13
N TYR A 43 -1.19 2.45 -4.01
CA TYR A 43 -0.59 1.33 -4.74
C TYR A 43 -0.62 -0.01 -3.99
N LEU A 44 -1.01 0.00 -2.71
CA LEU A 44 -0.89 -1.16 -1.82
C LEU A 44 -2.19 -1.98 -1.71
N TYR A 45 -3.25 -1.54 -2.39
CA TYR A 45 -4.52 -2.27 -2.46
C TYR A 45 -4.68 -3.10 -3.73
N TYR A 46 -3.78 -2.97 -4.70
CA TYR A 46 -3.83 -3.83 -5.88
C TYR A 46 -3.52 -5.29 -5.50
N PRO A 47 -4.02 -6.27 -6.28
CA PRO A 47 -3.66 -7.67 -6.11
C PRO A 47 -2.19 -7.94 -6.44
N ALA A 48 -1.53 -8.83 -5.68
CA ALA A 48 -0.13 -9.17 -5.90
C ALA A 48 0.14 -9.73 -7.30
N GLU A 49 -0.87 -10.32 -7.94
CA GLU A 49 -0.83 -10.85 -9.30
C GLU A 49 -0.58 -9.76 -10.36
N GLU A 50 -0.92 -8.51 -10.08
CA GLU A 50 -0.80 -7.41 -11.04
C GLU A 50 0.57 -6.72 -11.03
N PHE A 51 1.21 -6.61 -9.86
CA PHE A 51 2.51 -5.92 -9.72
C PHE A 51 3.64 -6.84 -9.22
N GLY A 52 3.33 -8.07 -8.83
CA GLY A 52 4.32 -9.09 -8.46
C GLY A 52 4.84 -9.00 -7.02
N PHE A 53 4.17 -8.25 -6.14
CA PHE A 53 4.59 -8.09 -4.73
C PHE A 53 3.41 -8.29 -3.77
N ASP A 54 3.53 -9.25 -2.86
CA ASP A 54 2.61 -9.40 -1.74
C ASP A 54 3.08 -8.56 -0.53
N ILE A 55 3.03 -7.23 -0.68
CA ILE A 55 3.49 -6.31 0.37
C ILE A 55 2.70 -6.52 1.67
N PRO A 56 1.35 -6.54 1.69
CA PRO A 56 0.60 -6.73 2.93
C PRO A 56 0.86 -8.11 3.56
N GLY A 57 1.01 -9.19 2.78
CA GLY A 57 1.32 -10.51 3.31
C GLY A 57 2.73 -10.62 3.89
N GLN A 58 3.69 -9.83 3.42
CA GLN A 58 5.08 -9.82 3.90
C GLN A 58 5.34 -8.82 5.04
N HIS A 59 4.47 -7.81 5.20
CA HIS A 59 4.68 -6.68 6.12
C HIS A 59 3.46 -6.46 7.02
N LYS A 60 3.48 -7.10 8.20
CA LYS A 60 2.33 -7.13 9.12
C LYS A 60 1.82 -5.76 9.55
N ASN A 61 2.71 -4.78 9.77
CA ASN A 61 2.29 -3.47 10.27
C ASN A 61 1.67 -2.65 9.14
N ILE A 62 2.13 -2.85 7.90
CA ILE A 62 1.50 -2.31 6.70
C ILE A 62 0.10 -2.92 6.54
N ALA A 63 -0.07 -4.24 6.65
CA ALA A 63 -1.39 -4.87 6.56
C ALA A 63 -2.40 -4.26 7.55
N VAL A 64 -2.03 -4.15 8.82
CA VAL A 64 -2.90 -3.57 9.86
C VAL A 64 -3.18 -2.09 9.59
N TRP A 65 -2.21 -1.33 9.07
CA TRP A 65 -2.42 0.07 8.69
C TRP A 65 -3.37 0.21 7.49
N LEU A 66 -3.28 -0.68 6.49
CA LEU A 66 -4.22 -0.73 5.37
C LEU A 66 -5.66 -1.01 5.86
N ASP A 67 -5.84 -1.92 6.81
CA ASP A 67 -7.16 -2.17 7.41
C ASP A 67 -7.73 -0.95 8.14
N ARG A 68 -6.89 -0.17 8.84
CA ARG A 68 -7.31 1.10 9.46
C ARG A 68 -7.76 2.12 8.43
N ILE A 69 -7.10 2.18 7.27
CA ILE A 69 -7.45 3.10 6.20
C ILE A 69 -8.77 2.66 5.53
N LYS A 70 -8.98 1.35 5.31
CA LYS A 70 -10.26 0.81 4.83
C LYS A 70 -11.44 1.15 5.75
N ALA A 71 -11.19 1.28 7.05
CA ALA A 71 -12.20 1.65 8.03
C ALA A 71 -12.54 3.16 8.05
N LEU A 72 -11.85 4.01 7.27
CA LEU A 72 -12.15 5.44 7.24
C LEU A 72 -13.48 5.72 6.51
N PRO A 73 -14.27 6.70 6.98
CA PRO A 73 -15.49 7.11 6.30
C PRO A 73 -15.21 7.54 4.85
N GLY A 74 -16.01 7.02 3.91
CA GLY A 74 -15.88 7.33 2.49
C GLY A 74 -14.76 6.58 1.77
N TRP A 75 -14.05 5.67 2.45
CA TRP A 75 -13.14 4.77 1.76
C TRP A 75 -13.90 3.94 0.72
N LYS A 76 -13.27 3.76 -0.43
CA LYS A 76 -13.67 2.83 -1.48
C LYS A 76 -12.42 2.18 -2.06
N HIS A 77 -12.57 1.00 -2.65
CA HIS A 77 -11.44 0.36 -3.30
C HIS A 77 -10.95 1.23 -4.48
N PRO A 78 -9.64 1.29 -4.81
CA PRO A 78 -9.16 2.07 -5.95
C PRO A 78 -9.90 1.79 -7.26
N TYR A 79 -10.33 0.54 -7.50
CA TYR A 79 -11.16 0.18 -8.65
C TYR A 79 -12.56 0.78 -8.64
N ASP A 80 -13.15 1.02 -7.48
CA ASP A 80 -14.43 1.71 -7.40
C ASP A 80 -14.29 3.23 -7.63
N LEU A 81 -13.08 3.76 -7.41
CA LEU A 81 -12.76 5.19 -7.55
C LEU A 81 -12.29 5.55 -8.96
N MET A 82 -11.79 4.58 -9.73
CA MET A 82 -11.26 4.78 -11.08
C MET A 82 -12.19 4.12 -12.11
N PRO A 83 -12.96 4.91 -12.88
CA PRO A 83 -13.82 4.37 -13.93
C PRO A 83 -13.02 3.54 -14.93
N GLY A 84 -13.51 2.35 -15.28
CA GLY A 84 -12.94 1.50 -16.32
C GLY A 84 -11.94 0.44 -15.87
N HIS A 85 -11.72 0.25 -14.57
CA HIS A 85 -10.79 -0.77 -14.05
C HIS A 85 -11.40 -1.64 -12.92
N PRO A 86 -10.96 -2.92 -12.79
CA PRO A 86 -10.12 -3.62 -13.75
C PRO A 86 -10.89 -3.77 -15.07
N LEU A 87 -10.18 -3.71 -16.21
CA LEU A 87 -10.84 -3.85 -17.50
C LEU A 87 -11.53 -5.22 -17.52
N PRO A 88 -12.85 -5.29 -17.82
CA PRO A 88 -13.50 -6.58 -18.04
C PRO A 88 -12.71 -7.34 -19.09
N GLY A 89 -12.56 -8.66 -18.90
CA GLY A 89 -11.82 -9.52 -19.82
C GLY A 89 -12.19 -9.22 -21.27
N ARG A 90 -11.20 -8.87 -22.09
CA ARG A 90 -11.35 -8.77 -23.54
C ARG A 90 -11.71 -10.13 -24.13
#